data_AF-A0A761P5Y7-F1
#
_entry.id   AF-A0A761P5Y7-F1
#
_cell.length_a   1.000
_cell.length_b   1.000
_cell.length_c   1.000
_cell.angle_alpha   90.00
_cell.angle_beta   90.00
_cell.angle_gamma   90.00
#
_symmetry.space_group_name_H-M   'P 1'
#
loop_
_entity.id
_entity.type
_entity.pdbx_description
1 polymer ?
#
loop_
_entity_poly.entity_id
_entity_poly.type
_entity_poly.pdbx_seq_one_letter_code
_entity_poly.pdbx_strand_id
1 'polypeptide(L)'
;MKLSDVATIRTNFQEADFWITRRGSLKTCGKPTRQYNPEHIGVKVERTDLLLPDYLFLCFEWLHSQGIWEPLATGTLELVNIRVSDVRSIVLNPR
;
A
#
# COMPACT_ATOMS: atom_id res chain seq x y z
N MET A 1 -11.76 3.78 11.11
CA MET A 1 -11.69 2.48 10.42
C MET A 1 -10.29 2.35 9.85
N LYS A 2 -9.57 1.28 10.19
CA LYS A 2 -8.23 1.04 9.64
C LYS A 2 -8.37 0.21 8.37
N LEU A 3 -7.37 0.30 7.49
CA LEU A 3 -7.32 -0.52 6.30
C LEU A 3 -7.30 -2.03 6.63
N SER A 4 -6.67 -2.40 7.74
CA SER A 4 -6.64 -3.78 8.24
C SER A 4 -8.01 -4.36 8.61
N ASP A 5 -9.04 -3.52 8.79
CA ASP A 5 -10.39 -3.96 9.16
C ASP A 5 -11.21 -4.39 7.92
N VAL A 6 -10.80 -3.96 6.73
CA VAL A 6 -11.52 -4.18 5.46
C VAL A 6 -10.70 -4.91 4.40
N ALA A 7 -9.38 -4.98 4.59
CA ALA A 7 -8.45 -5.57 3.65
C ALA A 7 -7.37 -6.42 4.33
N THR A 8 -7.06 -7.55 3.71
CA THR A 8 -5.92 -8.41 4.05
C THR A 8 -4.65 -7.87 3.40
N ILE A 9 -3.65 -7.54 4.22
CA ILE A 9 -2.39 -6.92 3.75
C ILE A 9 -1.21 -7.81 4.15
N ARG A 10 -0.46 -8.33 3.18
CA ARG A 10 0.72 -9.17 3.40
C ARG A 10 1.66 -9.17 2.18
N THR A 11 2.92 -9.51 2.39
CA THR A 11 3.90 -9.75 1.31
C THR A 11 3.67 -11.11 0.64
N ASN A 12 4.23 -11.31 -0.55
CA ASN A 12 4.11 -12.57 -1.31
C ASN A 12 2.64 -13.01 -1.50
N PHE A 13 1.77 -12.05 -1.82
CA PHE A 13 0.33 -12.28 -1.94
C PHE A 13 -0.11 -12.28 -3.41
N GLN A 14 -0.09 -13.44 -4.06
CA GLN A 14 -0.44 -13.56 -5.48
C GLN A 14 -1.91 -13.26 -5.79
N GLU A 15 -2.81 -13.55 -4.85
CA GLU A 15 -4.26 -13.37 -5.00
C GLU A 15 -4.74 -12.00 -4.47
N ALA A 16 -3.83 -11.05 -4.31
CA ALA A 16 -4.17 -9.68 -3.95
C ALA A 16 -4.83 -8.96 -5.14
N ASP A 17 -5.70 -7.99 -4.84
CA ASP A 17 -6.32 -7.18 -5.89
C ASP A 17 -5.30 -6.23 -6.53
N PHE A 18 -4.38 -5.71 -5.71
CA PHE A 18 -3.25 -4.91 -6.17
C PHE A 18 -2.06 -5.00 -5.21
N TRP A 19 -0.93 -4.46 -5.64
CA TRP A 19 0.31 -4.44 -4.88
C TRP A 19 0.86 -3.03 -4.73
N ILE A 20 1.71 -2.85 -3.73
CA ILE A 20 2.42 -1.61 -3.47
C ILE A 20 3.92 -1.89 -3.45
N THR A 21 4.68 -1.04 -4.14
CA THR A 21 6.14 -1.12 -4.16
C THR A 21 6.71 -0.93 -2.77
N ARG A 22 7.22 -2.02 -2.20
CA ARG A 22 7.78 -2.06 -0.85
C ARG A 22 9.17 -1.45 -0.76
N ARG A 23 10.01 -1.70 -1.77
CA ARG A 23 11.41 -1.29 -1.81
C ARG A 23 11.67 -0.54 -3.11
N GLY A 24 12.42 0.53 -3.03
CA GLY A 24 12.75 1.37 -4.18
C GLY A 24 13.43 2.65 -3.76
N SER A 25 13.40 3.65 -4.62
CA SER A 25 13.79 5.00 -4.25
C SER A 25 12.67 5.65 -3.45
N LEU A 26 12.98 6.77 -2.78
CA LEU A 26 11.99 7.57 -2.04
C LEU A 26 10.74 7.88 -2.88
N LYS A 27 10.93 8.10 -4.18
CA LYS A 27 9.85 8.44 -5.13
C LYS A 27 9.07 7.24 -5.65
N THR A 28 9.65 6.04 -5.67
CA THR A 28 8.95 4.84 -6.17
C THR A 28 8.34 4.00 -5.06
N CYS A 29 8.82 4.16 -3.83
CA CYS A 29 8.26 3.49 -2.67
C CYS A 29 6.81 3.93 -2.43
N GLY A 30 5.92 2.99 -2.13
CA GLY A 30 4.50 3.27 -1.93
C GLY A 30 3.67 3.39 -3.21
N LYS A 31 4.30 3.31 -4.40
CA LYS A 31 3.57 3.32 -5.67
C LYS A 31 2.73 2.05 -5.82
N PRO A 32 1.41 2.15 -6.09
CA PRO A 32 0.60 0.99 -6.37
C PRO A 32 0.86 0.44 -7.78
N THR A 33 0.72 -0.87 -7.95
CA THR A 33 0.89 -1.59 -9.22
C THR A 33 -0.06 -2.78 -9.29
N ARG A 34 -0.48 -3.12 -10.51
CA ARG A 34 -1.23 -4.35 -10.81
C ARG A 34 -0.33 -5.52 -11.23
N GLN A 35 0.99 -5.32 -11.21
CA GLN A 35 1.95 -6.38 -11.49
C GLN A 35 2.40 -7.04 -10.20
N TYR A 36 2.22 -8.36 -10.13
CA TYR A 36 2.68 -9.16 -9.01
C TYR A 36 4.20 -9.12 -8.89
N ASN A 37 4.68 -8.88 -7.68
CA ASN A 37 6.08 -9.08 -7.30
C ASN A 37 6.09 -9.63 -5.86
N PRO A 38 6.83 -10.72 -5.57
CA PRO A 38 6.86 -11.34 -4.24
C PRO A 38 7.37 -10.38 -3.14
N GLU A 39 8.19 -9.38 -3.50
CA GLU A 39 8.69 -8.37 -2.56
C GLU A 39 7.68 -7.26 -2.27
N HIS A 40 6.68 -7.07 -3.14
CA HIS A 40 5.65 -6.04 -2.96
C HIS A 40 4.66 -6.43 -1.86
N ILE A 41 4.03 -5.41 -1.30
CA ILE A 41 2.96 -5.59 -0.32
C ILE A 41 1.65 -5.73 -1.09
N GLY A 42 1.03 -6.90 -1.03
CA GLY A 42 -0.28 -7.12 -1.63
C GLY A 42 -1.39 -6.67 -0.69
N VAL A 43 -2.42 -6.07 -1.27
CA VAL A 43 -3.66 -5.65 -0.61
C VAL A 43 -4.83 -6.36 -1.28
N LYS A 44 -5.57 -7.14 -0.48
CA LYS A 44 -6.80 -7.78 -0.91
C LYS A 44 -7.97 -7.22 -0.11
N VAL A 45 -8.96 -6.66 -0.76
CA VAL A 45 -10.15 -6.13 -0.10
C VAL A 45 -11.13 -7.28 0.12
N GLU A 46 -11.39 -7.60 1.39
CA GLU A 46 -12.32 -8.68 1.78
C GLU A 46 -13.77 -8.18 1.77
N ARG A 47 -13.96 -6.89 2.08
CA ARG A 47 -15.28 -6.24 2.16
C ARG A 47 -15.55 -5.32 0.98
N THR A 48 -15.79 -5.95 -0.17
CA THR A 48 -16.17 -5.27 -1.41
C THR A 48 -17.54 -4.58 -1.33
N ASP A 49 -18.35 -4.93 -0.33
CA ASP A 49 -19.60 -4.25 0.02
C ASP A 49 -19.38 -2.83 0.57
N LEU A 50 -18.21 -2.56 1.16
CA LEU A 50 -17.84 -1.22 1.67
C LEU A 50 -16.87 -0.48 0.78
N LEU A 51 -15.92 -1.19 0.18
CA LEU A 51 -14.79 -0.60 -0.50
C LEU A 51 -14.46 -1.38 -1.75
N LEU A 52 -14.46 -0.70 -2.90
CA LEU A 52 -14.06 -1.32 -4.15
C LEU A 52 -12.53 -1.38 -4.27
N PRO A 53 -11.93 -2.49 -4.73
CA PRO A 53 -10.49 -2.60 -4.88
C PRO A 53 -9.89 -1.54 -5.82
N ASP A 54 -10.56 -1.27 -6.95
CA ASP A 54 -10.11 -0.25 -7.90
C ASP A 54 -10.17 1.18 -7.32
N TYR A 55 -11.18 1.46 -6.49
CA TYR A 55 -11.25 2.74 -5.80
C TYR A 55 -10.10 2.90 -4.81
N LEU A 56 -9.81 1.84 -4.05
CA LEU A 56 -8.67 1.83 -3.14
C LEU A 56 -7.34 2.00 -3.88
N PHE A 57 -7.18 1.38 -5.05
CA PHE A 57 -6.01 1.58 -5.91
C PHE A 57 -5.79 3.06 -6.25
N LEU A 58 -6.84 3.77 -6.68
CA LEU A 58 -6.79 5.20 -6.98
C LEU A 58 -6.47 6.04 -5.74
N CYS A 59 -7.01 5.67 -4.57
CA CYS A 59 -6.65 6.31 -3.31
C CYS A 59 -5.16 6.16 -3.01
N PHE A 60 -4.58 4.99 -3.25
CA PHE A 60 -3.15 4.74 -3.08
C PHE A 60 -2.29 5.52 -4.08
N GLU A 61 -2.74 5.68 -5.33
CA GLU A 61 -2.08 6.56 -6.29
C GLU A 61 -2.10 8.02 -5.82
N TRP A 62 -3.24 8.48 -5.30
CA TRP A 62 -3.37 9.83 -4.76
C TRP A 62 -2.45 10.03 -3.54
N LEU A 63 -2.46 9.11 -2.57
CA LEU A 63 -1.56 9.14 -1.41
C LEU A 63 -0.08 9.14 -1.82
N HIS A 64 0.26 8.40 -2.88
CA HIS A 64 1.60 8.40 -3.45
C HIS A 64 1.98 9.76 -4.04
N SER A 65 1.07 10.39 -4.80
CA SER A 65 1.28 11.74 -5.33
C SER A 65 1.42 12.82 -4.26
N GLN A 66 0.82 12.62 -3.08
CA GLN A 66 0.95 13.52 -1.93
C GLN A 66 2.25 13.32 -1.13
N GLY A 67 3.07 12.32 -1.47
CA GLY A 67 4.33 12.04 -0.76
C GLY A 67 4.15 11.47 0.64
N ILE A 68 2.96 10.94 0.99
CA ILE A 68 2.65 10.39 2.33
C ILE A 68 3.60 9.24 2.73
N TRP A 69 4.15 8.54 1.73
CA TRP A 69 5.05 7.42 1.94
C TRP A 69 6.50 7.83 2.27
N GLU A 70 6.93 9.01 1.86
CA GLU A 70 8.30 9.50 2.07
C GLU A 70 8.70 9.53 3.56
N PRO A 71 7.89 10.09 4.49
CA PRO A 71 8.23 10.09 5.92
C PRO A 71 8.10 8.71 6.58
N LEU A 72 7.37 7.77 5.98
CA LEU A 72 7.22 6.40 6.47
C LEU A 72 8.33 5.47 5.96
N ALA A 73 9.03 5.88 4.91
CA ALA A 73 10.06 5.08 4.30
C ALA A 73 11.32 5.06 5.20
N THR A 74 11.84 3.85 5.44
CA THR A 74 13.04 3.64 6.26
C THR A 74 14.16 3.08 5.38
N GLY A 75 15.37 3.64 5.48
CA GLY A 75 16.52 3.20 4.68
C GLY A 75 17.59 4.28 4.48
N THR A 76 18.46 4.05 3.51
CA THR A 76 19.49 5.01 3.07
C THR A 76 18.97 5.88 1.93
N LEU A 77 19.68 6.96 1.59
CA LEU A 77 19.25 7.97 0.61
C LEU A 77 18.84 7.39 -0.77
N GLU A 78 19.40 6.26 -1.17
CA GLU A 78 19.13 5.65 -2.49
C GLU A 78 18.11 4.51 -2.45
N LEU A 79 18.04 3.78 -1.33
CA LEU A 79 17.19 2.60 -1.20
C LEU A 79 16.43 2.64 0.13
N VAL A 80 15.13 2.81 0.02
CA VAL A 80 14.21 2.85 1.15
C VAL A 80 13.21 1.71 1.07
N ASN A 81 12.65 1.37 2.23
CA ASN A 81 11.61 0.37 2.36
C ASN A 81 10.46 0.85 3.25
N ILE A 82 9.26 0.35 2.94
CA ILE A 82 8.06 0.51 3.78
C ILE A 82 7.73 -0.84 4.42
N ARG A 83 7.22 -0.81 5.65
CA ARG A 83 6.80 -2.02 6.36
C ARG A 83 5.33 -2.29 6.11
N VAL A 84 4.96 -3.57 6.20
CA VAL A 84 3.56 -4.00 6.13
C VAL A 84 2.72 -3.35 7.24
N SER A 85 3.32 -3.13 8.41
CA SER A 85 2.68 -2.42 9.54
C SER A 85 2.23 -1.01 9.18
N ASP A 86 3.02 -0.31 8.36
CA ASP A 86 2.78 1.09 8.03
C ASP A 86 1.54 1.17 7.11
N VAL A 87 1.46 0.29 6.12
CA VAL A 87 0.28 0.14 5.24
C VAL A 87 -0.97 -0.26 6.05
N ARG A 88 -0.84 -1.17 7.03
CA ARG A 88 -1.96 -1.58 7.90
C ARG A 88 -2.48 -0.45 8.78
N SER A 89 -1.62 0.51 9.11
CA SER A 89 -1.97 1.64 9.99
C SER A 89 -2.76 2.75 9.31
N ILE A 90 -2.90 2.71 7.97
CA ILE A 90 -3.64 3.72 7.21
C ILE A 90 -5.09 3.78 7.68
N VAL A 91 -5.52 4.98 8.03
CA VAL A 91 -6.87 5.26 8.50
C VAL A 91 -7.69 5.77 7.33
N LEU A 92 -8.79 5.09 7.00
CA LEU A 92 -9.66 5.42 5.87
C LEU A 92 -10.64 6.56 6.16
N ASN A 93 -10.71 7.03 7.41
CA ASN A 93 -11.62 8.10 7.81
C ASN A 93 -10.87 9.16 8.64
N PRO A 94 -10.54 10.33 8.06
CA PRO A 94 -10.10 11.47 8.86
C PRO A 94 -11.32 12.00 9.61
N ARG A 95 -11.38 11.73 10.91
CA ARG A 95 -12.29 12.45 11.80
C ARG A 95 -11.75 13.85 12.05
#